data_AF-A0A3L6QCE2-F1
#
_entry.id   AF-A0A3L6QCE2-F1
#
_cell.length_a   1.000
_cell.length_b   1.000
_cell.length_c   1.000
_cell.angle_alpha   90.00
_cell.angle_beta   90.00
_cell.angle_gamma   90.00
#
_symmetry.space_group_name_H-M   'P 1'
#
loop_
_entity.id
_entity.type
_entity.pdbx_description
1 polymer ?
#
loop_
_entity_poly.entity_id
_entity_poly.type
_entity_poly.pdbx_seq_one_letter_code
_entity_poly.pdbx_strand_id
1 'polypeptide(L)'
;MFGGWDYEAQLRELQRQRDWYLMSTAAAADPYLLPLEDPPLWSPRPACPECEAAAAAMRQPPFHWCVRDAVVTAGFRSHVGPIERPAKKSPSPPPPPPSPGRLPGLLGMPVY
;
A
#
# COMPACT_ATOMS: atom_id res chain seq x y z
N MET A 1 -28.72 -23.25 9.38
CA MET A 1 -28.03 -22.85 10.62
C MET A 1 -26.58 -22.59 10.25
N PHE A 2 -26.13 -21.34 10.34
CA PHE A 2 -24.74 -20.99 10.00
C PHE A 2 -23.82 -21.56 11.07
N GLY A 3 -22.87 -22.39 10.66
CA GLY A 3 -21.88 -23.01 11.55
C GLY A 3 -21.18 -21.93 12.36
N GLY A 4 -21.16 -22.11 13.68
CA GLY A 4 -20.50 -21.19 14.59
C GLY A 4 -19.03 -21.08 14.23
N TRP A 5 -18.60 -19.88 13.86
CA TRP A 5 -17.18 -19.56 13.80
C TRP A 5 -16.65 -19.63 15.24
N ASP A 6 -15.81 -20.62 15.52
CA ASP A 6 -15.07 -20.68 16.79
C ASP A 6 -13.93 -19.67 16.76
N TYR A 7 -14.27 -18.42 17.04
CA TYR A 7 -13.34 -17.29 17.12
C TYR A 7 -12.14 -17.61 18.02
N GLU A 8 -12.36 -18.28 19.14
CA GLU A 8 -11.32 -18.71 20.07
C GLU A 8 -10.39 -19.79 19.49
N ALA A 9 -10.88 -20.63 18.58
CA ALA A 9 -10.04 -21.58 17.86
C ALA A 9 -9.22 -20.87 16.80
N GLN A 10 -9.82 -19.93 16.07
CA GLN A 10 -9.15 -19.12 15.06
C GLN A 10 -8.05 -18.23 15.67
N LEU A 11 -8.29 -17.66 16.86
CA LEU A 11 -7.31 -16.82 17.54
C LEU A 11 -6.07 -17.63 17.99
N ARG A 12 -6.30 -18.85 18.52
CA ARG A 12 -5.22 -19.78 18.87
C ARG A 12 -4.40 -20.21 17.67
N GLU A 13 -5.07 -20.46 16.55
CA GLU A 13 -4.39 -20.81 15.29
C GLU A 13 -3.50 -19.67 14.79
N LEU A 14 -4.01 -18.43 14.80
CA LEU A 14 -3.24 -17.25 14.39
C LEU A 14 -2.03 -17.01 15.30
N GLN A 15 -2.18 -17.21 16.62
CA GLN A 15 -1.06 -17.11 17.56
C GLN A 15 0.01 -18.16 17.27
N ARG A 16 -0.39 -19.41 17.00
CA ARG A 16 0.53 -20.48 16.62
C ARG A 16 1.29 -20.16 15.33
N GLN A 17 0.60 -19.62 14.33
CA GLN A 17 1.21 -19.21 13.06
C GLN A 17 2.21 -18.07 13.24
N ARG A 18 1.87 -17.06 14.06
CA ARG A 18 2.80 -15.98 14.43
C ARG A 18 4.05 -16.55 15.08
N ASP A 19 3.89 -17.44 16.07
CA ASP A 19 5.02 -17.98 16.82
C ASP A 19 5.91 -18.85 15.93
N TRP A 20 5.31 -19.69 15.07
CA TRP A 20 6.04 -20.46 14.08
C TRP A 20 6.81 -19.55 13.11
N TYR A 21 6.17 -18.49 12.60
CA TYR A 21 6.83 -17.52 11.72
C TYR A 21 7.98 -16.82 12.44
N LEU A 22 7.77 -16.34 13.66
CA LEU A 22 8.81 -15.70 14.47
C LEU A 22 9.97 -16.65 14.78
N MET A 23 9.73 -17.93 15.06
CA MET A 23 10.82 -18.89 15.26
C MET A 23 11.56 -19.24 13.96
N SER A 24 10.82 -19.45 12.86
CA SER A 24 11.41 -19.74 11.55
C SER A 24 12.23 -18.56 11.02
N THR A 25 11.77 -17.33 11.30
CA THR A 25 12.44 -16.11 10.92
C THR A 25 13.43 -15.65 11.96
N ALA A 26 13.39 -15.99 13.25
CA ALA A 26 14.45 -15.65 14.21
C ALA A 26 15.81 -16.28 13.84
N ALA A 27 15.80 -17.42 13.13
CA ALA A 27 17.01 -17.99 12.54
C ALA A 27 17.52 -17.22 11.31
N ALA A 28 16.67 -16.38 10.69
CA ALA A 28 16.98 -15.51 9.53
C ALA A 28 16.99 -14.01 9.88
N ALA A 29 16.44 -13.64 11.04
CA ALA A 29 16.27 -12.31 11.59
C ALA A 29 17.47 -12.06 12.47
N ASP A 30 18.61 -12.24 11.83
CA ASP A 30 19.62 -11.27 12.05
C ASP A 30 20.44 -10.98 10.77
N PRO A 31 20.06 -9.92 10.05
CA PRO A 31 20.94 -9.26 9.10
C PRO A 31 21.91 -8.26 9.76
N TYR A 32 21.86 -8.04 11.08
CA TYR A 32 22.49 -6.91 11.80
C TYR A 32 23.50 -7.28 12.92
N LEU A 33 23.59 -8.54 13.30
CA LEU A 33 24.57 -9.25 14.15
C LEU A 33 25.49 -10.10 13.24
N LEU A 34 25.36 -9.98 11.90
CA LEU A 34 26.58 -9.86 11.09
C LEU A 34 27.41 -8.78 11.75
N PRO A 35 28.69 -9.03 12.10
CA PRO A 35 29.53 -7.99 12.67
C PRO A 35 29.37 -6.74 11.81
N LEU A 36 28.83 -5.67 12.40
CA LEU A 36 28.93 -4.32 11.88
C LEU A 36 30.39 -3.88 12.01
N GLU A 37 31.31 -4.66 11.44
CA GLU A 37 32.47 -4.09 10.82
C GLU A 37 31.88 -3.41 9.59
N ASP A 38 31.63 -2.10 9.72
CA ASP A 38 31.37 -1.25 8.57
C ASP A 38 32.48 -1.57 7.58
N PRO A 39 32.20 -2.27 6.46
CA PRO A 39 33.23 -2.68 5.53
C PRO A 39 33.93 -1.39 5.14
N PRO A 40 35.24 -1.26 5.41
CA PRO A 40 35.88 0.02 5.36
C PRO A 40 35.61 0.60 3.97
N LEU A 41 35.32 1.90 3.88
CA LEU A 41 34.68 2.66 2.77
C LEU A 41 35.06 2.28 1.31
N TRP A 42 36.15 1.52 1.15
CA TRP A 42 36.67 0.90 -0.06
C TRP A 42 36.16 -0.53 -0.36
N SER A 43 35.34 -1.12 0.51
CA SER A 43 34.78 -2.46 0.34
C SER A 43 33.61 -2.40 -0.64
N PRO A 44 33.68 -3.09 -1.79
CA PRO A 44 32.59 -3.11 -2.74
C PRO A 44 31.37 -3.78 -2.10
N ARG A 45 30.37 -2.99 -1.71
CA ARG A 45 29.07 -3.55 -1.30
C ARG A 45 28.56 -4.43 -2.45
N PRO A 46 28.02 -5.64 -2.17
CA PRO A 46 27.58 -6.56 -3.21
C PRO A 46 26.69 -5.83 -4.20
N ALA A 47 27.07 -5.87 -5.48
CA ALA A 47 26.34 -5.21 -6.54
C ALA A 47 25.01 -5.92 -6.75
N CYS A 48 23.94 -5.14 -6.94
CA CYS A 48 22.69 -5.72 -7.39
C CYS A 48 22.91 -6.30 -8.79
N PRO A 49 22.65 -7.60 -9.02
CA PRO A 49 22.94 -8.26 -10.28
C PRO A 49 22.17 -7.63 -11.46
N GLU A 50 20.98 -7.10 -11.21
CA GLU A 50 20.16 -6.41 -12.21
C GLU A 50 20.75 -5.05 -12.59
N CYS A 51 21.23 -4.28 -11.61
CA CYS A 51 21.99 -3.05 -11.87
C CYS A 51 23.27 -3.33 -12.64
N GLU A 52 24.01 -4.37 -12.28
CA GLU A 52 25.29 -4.72 -12.90
C GLU A 52 25.10 -5.22 -14.33
N ALA A 53 24.12 -6.09 -14.58
CA ALA A 53 23.79 -6.55 -15.91
C ALA A 53 23.37 -5.39 -16.83
N ALA A 54 22.59 -4.43 -16.32
CA ALA A 54 22.20 -3.26 -17.08
C ALA A 54 23.40 -2.33 -17.36
N ALA A 55 24.27 -2.11 -16.36
CA ALA A 55 25.49 -1.34 -16.53
C ALA A 55 26.45 -1.97 -17.57
N ALA A 56 26.64 -3.29 -17.52
CA ALA A 56 27.42 -4.04 -18.50
C ALA A 56 26.82 -3.94 -19.92
N ALA A 57 25.49 -3.87 -20.01
CA ALA A 57 24.79 -3.63 -21.27
C ALA A 57 24.73 -2.14 -21.68
N MET A 58 25.35 -1.24 -20.92
CA MET A 58 25.25 0.23 -21.08
C MET A 58 23.80 0.73 -21.18
N ARG A 59 22.91 0.13 -20.39
CA ARG A 59 21.48 0.45 -20.32
C ARG A 59 21.08 0.80 -18.90
N GLN A 60 19.93 1.47 -18.78
CA GLN A 60 19.28 1.65 -17.48
C GLN A 60 18.50 0.36 -17.13
N PRO A 61 18.64 -0.19 -15.91
CA PRO A 61 17.86 -1.34 -15.49
C PRO A 61 16.37 -0.96 -15.41
N PRO A 62 15.45 -1.90 -15.70
CA PRO A 62 14.05 -1.71 -15.34
C PRO A 62 13.91 -1.57 -13.81
N PHE A 63 12.81 -0.98 -13.37
CA PHE A 63 12.52 -0.84 -11.94
C PHE A 63 12.49 -2.21 -11.26
N HIS A 64 13.26 -2.39 -10.18
CA HIS A 64 13.44 -3.68 -9.51
C HIS A 64 13.56 -3.58 -7.98
N TRP A 65 13.12 -2.46 -7.39
CA TRP A 65 13.13 -2.25 -5.94
C TRP A 65 14.51 -2.48 -5.31
N CYS A 66 15.57 -1.91 -5.89
CA CYS A 66 16.89 -1.87 -5.28
C CYS A 66 17.14 -0.52 -4.59
N VAL A 67 17.95 -0.50 -3.52
CA VAL A 67 18.43 0.76 -2.91
C VAL A 67 19.23 1.61 -3.91
N ARG A 68 19.83 0.99 -4.92
CA ARG A 68 20.55 1.65 -6.01
C ARG A 68 19.67 1.97 -7.22
N ASP A 69 18.38 1.62 -7.18
CA ASP A 69 17.45 1.95 -8.24
C ASP A 69 17.29 3.48 -8.30
N ALA A 70 17.40 4.04 -9.51
CA ALA A 70 17.26 5.47 -9.73
C ALA A 70 15.89 5.98 -9.24
N VAL A 71 14.83 5.15 -9.32
CA VAL A 71 13.49 5.52 -8.86
C VAL A 71 13.42 5.59 -7.33
N VAL A 72 14.10 4.68 -6.63
CA VAL A 72 14.14 4.64 -5.16
C VAL A 72 14.99 5.79 -4.60
N THR A 73 16.07 6.15 -5.31
CA THR A 73 16.99 7.23 -4.90
C THR A 73 16.51 8.64 -5.29
N ALA A 74 15.87 8.81 -6.45
CA ALA A 74 15.37 10.11 -6.92
C ALA A 74 13.90 10.38 -6.54
N GLY A 75 13.20 9.39 -5.99
CA GLY A 75 11.76 9.36 -5.78
C GLY A 75 10.98 9.05 -7.07
N PHE A 76 9.71 8.68 -6.94
CA PHE A 76 8.81 8.42 -8.08
C PHE A 76 8.61 9.69 -8.92
N ARG A 77 9.48 9.88 -9.93
CA ARG A 77 9.35 10.91 -10.95
C ARG A 77 9.05 10.22 -12.27
N SER A 78 7.77 10.17 -12.63
CA SER A 78 7.41 9.78 -13.99
C SER A 78 8.01 10.80 -14.98
N HIS A 79 8.36 10.36 -16.19
CA HIS A 79 8.74 11.28 -17.28
C HIS A 79 7.67 12.33 -17.57
N VAL A 80 6.42 12.04 -17.19
CA VAL A 80 5.24 12.88 -17.44
C VAL A 80 5.09 14.00 -16.39
N GLY A 81 5.99 14.09 -15.41
CA GLY A 81 5.93 15.09 -14.35
C GLY A 81 4.94 14.73 -13.22
N PRO A 82 4.62 15.66 -12.33
CA PRO A 82 3.60 15.47 -11.30
C PRO A 82 2.24 15.14 -11.93
N ILE A 83 1.57 14.11 -11.44
CA ILE A 83 0.22 13.76 -11.90
C ILE A 83 -0.73 14.92 -11.55
N GLU A 84 -1.33 15.53 -12.58
CA GLU A 84 -2.28 16.62 -12.40
C GLU A 84 -3.48 16.13 -11.58
N ARG A 85 -3.84 16.88 -10.52
CA ARG A 85 -4.99 16.54 -9.71
C ARG A 85 -6.26 16.87 -10.50
N PRO A 86 -7.28 16.01 -10.52
CA PRO A 86 -8.57 16.35 -11.12
C PRO A 86 -9.06 17.69 -10.59
N ALA A 87 -9.52 18.56 -11.50
CA ALA A 87 -10.07 19.85 -11.12
C ALA A 87 -11.20 19.67 -10.10
N LYS A 88 -11.21 20.52 -9.06
CA LYS A 88 -12.30 20.52 -8.08
C LYS A 88 -13.55 21.01 -8.79
N LYS A 89 -14.43 20.06 -9.17
CA LYS A 89 -15.78 20.35 -9.66
C LYS A 89 -16.43 21.39 -8.75
N SER A 90 -16.85 22.51 -9.34
CA SER A 90 -17.56 23.57 -8.64
C SER A 90 -18.78 22.97 -7.95
N PRO A 91 -19.16 23.46 -6.75
CA PRO A 91 -20.41 23.05 -6.12
C PRO A 91 -21.55 23.24 -7.12
N SER A 92 -22.39 22.22 -7.28
CA SER A 92 -23.60 22.32 -8.08
C SER A 92 -24.41 23.54 -7.62
N PRO A 93 -25.04 24.30 -8.53
CA PRO A 93 -25.93 25.37 -8.12
C PRO A 93 -27.03 24.82 -7.20
N PRO A 94 -27.48 25.59 -6.18
CA PRO A 94 -28.54 25.15 -5.30
C PRO A 94 -29.80 24.82 -6.11
N PRO A 95 -30.60 23.82 -5.68
CA PRO A 95 -31.86 23.52 -6.34
C PRO A 95 -32.77 24.76 -6.34
N PRO A 96 -33.58 24.95 -7.39
CA PRO A 96 -34.54 26.05 -7.43
C PRO A 96 -35.51 25.96 -6.24
N PRO A 97 -36.01 27.11 -5.74
CA PRO A 97 -36.94 27.12 -4.63
C PRO A 97 -38.22 26.32 -4.98
N PRO A 98 -38.82 25.63 -4.00
CA PRO A 98 -40.06 24.90 -4.24
C PRO A 98 -41.16 25.87 -4.69
N SER A 99 -41.81 25.55 -5.80
CA SER A 99 -42.93 26.33 -6.32
C SER A 99 -44.06 26.42 -5.27
N PRO A 100 -44.58 27.62 -4.98
CA PRO A 100 -45.69 27.78 -4.04
C PRO A 100 -46.97 27.33 -4.75
N GLY A 101 -47.30 26.04 -4.68
CA GLY A 101 -48.53 25.58 -5.34
C GLY A 101 -48.92 24.12 -5.23
N ARG A 102 -48.21 23.27 -4.47
CA ARG A 102 -48.61 21.86 -4.34
C ARG A 102 -48.75 21.46 -2.88
N LEU A 103 -49.93 21.71 -2.32
CA LEU A 103 -50.38 21.09 -1.08
C LEU A 103 -50.47 19.57 -1.31
N PRO A 104 -49.77 18.73 -0.52
CA PRO A 104 -50.07 17.30 -0.48
C PRO A 104 -51.45 17.14 0.15
N GLY A 105 -52.38 16.57 -0.62
CA GLY A 105 -53.72 16.23 -0.14
C GLY A 105 -53.62 15.32 1.08
N LEU A 106 -54.20 15.77 2.19
CA LEU A 106 -54.56 14.93 3.33
C LEU A 106 -55.56 13.88 2.84
N LEU A 107 -55.10 12.64 2.63
CA LEU A 107 -55.98 11.49 2.56
C LEU A 107 -55.64 10.58 3.73
N GLY A 108 -56.59 10.55 4.67
CA GLY A 108 -56.51 9.88 5.94
C GLY A 108 -56.41 8.36 5.81
N MET A 109 -55.74 7.75 6.79
CA MET A 109 -55.72 6.31 7.00
C MET A 109 -56.77 5.95 8.06
N PRO A 110 -57.65 4.97 7.83
CA PRO A 110 -58.53 4.46 8.87
C PRO A 110 -57.74 3.52 9.79
N VAL A 111 -57.96 3.68 11.09
CA VAL A 111 -57.50 2.77 12.14
C VAL A 111 -58.53 1.66 12.30
N TYR A 112 -58.08 0.41 12.15
CA TYR A 112 -58.65 -0.77 12.81
C TYR A 112 -57.50 -1.66 13.26
#